data_AF-C1FG76-F1
#
_entry.id   AF-C1FG76-F1
#
_cell.length_a   1.000
_cell.length_b   1.000
_cell.length_c   1.000
_cell.angle_alpha   90.00
_cell.angle_beta   90.00
_cell.angle_gamma   90.00
#
_symmetry.space_group_name_H-M   'P 1'
#
loop_
_entity.id
_entity.type
_entity.pdbx_description
1 polymer ?
#
loop_
_entity_poly.entity_id
_entity_poly.type
_entity_poly.pdbx_seq_one_letter_code
_entity_poly.pdbx_strand_id
1 'polypeptide(L)'
;MTLTYSDAMVPYFGLYAFTMCWDPDMFWGPNGLGQLPYFSKELGDSTTAGGFFARMVGLGFLTMFLGKTRFGVSDDAWMKTTVTFHVGSLWWFYKLTTAAGWTTWVWQLQCLLNVVFAAWGVQSMGGLDKLLKQD
;
A
#
# COMPACT_ATOMS: atom_id res chain seq x y z
N MET A 1 24.42 -3.71 7.71
CA MET A 1 23.20 -4.53 7.77
C MET A 1 22.53 -4.41 6.41
N THR A 2 22.24 -5.52 5.73
CA THR A 2 21.59 -5.49 4.41
C THR A 2 20.09 -5.30 4.62
N LEU A 3 19.49 -4.28 4.00
CA LEU A 3 18.05 -4.04 4.06
C LEU A 3 17.29 -5.21 3.42
N THR A 4 16.42 -5.87 4.18
CA THR A 4 15.58 -6.96 3.64
C THR A 4 14.27 -6.43 3.07
N TYR A 5 13.58 -7.23 2.26
CA TYR A 5 12.22 -6.90 1.80
C TYR A 5 11.27 -6.69 2.98
N SER A 6 11.33 -7.54 4.01
CA SER A 6 10.53 -7.39 5.23
C SER A 6 10.75 -6.03 5.88
N ASP A 7 12.02 -5.63 6.05
CA ASP A 7 12.41 -4.35 6.65
C ASP A 7 11.91 -3.16 5.81
N ALA A 8 11.99 -3.25 4.48
CA ALA A 8 11.58 -2.18 3.58
C ALA A 8 10.06 -1.99 3.53
N MET A 9 9.28 -3.07 3.67
CA MET A 9 7.83 -2.99 3.63
C MET A 9 7.24 -2.34 4.90
N VAL A 10 7.91 -2.44 6.04
CA VAL A 10 7.42 -1.84 7.30
C VAL A 10 7.20 -0.32 7.19
N PRO A 11 8.21 0.50 6.81
CA PRO A 11 8.01 1.93 6.64
C PRO A 11 7.12 2.27 5.43
N TYR A 12 7.12 1.44 4.38
CA TYR A 12 6.23 1.64 3.22
C TYR A 12 4.75 1.58 3.64
N PHE A 13 4.31 0.47 4.23
CA PHE A 13 2.92 0.32 4.69
C PHE A 13 2.61 1.22 5.89
N GLY A 14 3.59 1.47 6.77
CA GLY A 14 3.45 2.41 7.87
C GLY A 14 3.16 3.83 7.38
N LEU A 15 3.89 4.33 6.38
CA LEU A 15 3.64 5.65 5.81
C LEU A 15 2.22 5.75 5.26
N TYR A 16 1.79 4.80 4.43
CA TYR A 16 0.42 4.79 3.90
C TYR A 16 -0.63 4.67 5.01
N ALA A 17 -0.38 3.87 6.05
CA ALA A 17 -1.28 3.73 7.19
C ALA A 17 -1.58 5.07 7.85
N PHE A 18 -0.55 5.80 8.28
CA PHE A 18 -0.73 7.06 9.01
C PHE A 18 -1.27 8.17 8.10
N THR A 19 -0.70 8.32 6.91
CA THR A 19 -1.06 9.41 6.00
C THR A 19 -2.49 9.27 5.48
N MET A 20 -2.94 8.06 5.13
CA MET A 20 -4.32 7.83 4.69
C MET A 20 -5.34 7.87 5.83
N CYS A 21 -4.95 7.44 7.04
CA CYS A 21 -5.86 7.39 8.19
C CYS A 21 -6.15 8.77 8.80
N TRP A 22 -5.20 9.70 8.76
CA TRP A 22 -5.37 11.01 9.39
C TRP A 22 -5.74 12.11 8.40
N ASP A 23 -4.90 12.30 7.37
CA ASP A 23 -5.03 13.44 6.47
C ASP A 23 -4.63 13.08 5.02
N PRO A 24 -5.45 12.27 4.32
CA PRO A 24 -5.08 11.82 2.99
C PRO A 24 -4.84 12.99 2.03
N ASP A 25 -5.65 14.05 2.11
CA ASP A 25 -5.56 15.21 1.21
C ASP A 25 -4.23 15.97 1.37
N MET A 26 -3.78 16.17 2.61
CA MET A 26 -2.49 16.80 2.91
C MET A 26 -1.30 16.03 2.32
N PHE A 27 -1.36 14.70 2.23
CA PHE A 27 -0.22 13.90 1.77
C PHE A 27 -0.30 13.53 0.30
N TRP A 28 -1.49 13.15 -0.18
CA TRP A 28 -1.68 12.47 -1.46
C TRP A 28 -2.61 13.23 -2.42
N GLY A 29 -3.06 14.42 -2.05
CA GLY A 29 -3.90 15.26 -2.90
C GLY A 29 -3.15 16.08 -3.93
N PRO A 30 -3.88 16.88 -4.73
CA PRO A 30 -3.30 17.70 -5.80
C PRO A 30 -2.19 18.64 -5.33
N ASN A 31 -2.28 19.11 -4.09
CA ASN A 31 -1.29 19.98 -3.43
C ASN A 31 -0.59 19.28 -2.26
N GLY A 32 -0.60 17.95 -2.25
CA GLY A 32 -0.12 17.15 -1.13
C GLY A 32 1.40 17.11 -1.02
N LEU A 33 1.90 16.93 0.21
CA LEU A 33 3.33 16.89 0.54
C LEU A 33 4.08 15.72 -0.10
N GLY A 34 3.38 14.63 -0.44
CA GLY A 34 3.98 13.41 -0.98
C GLY A 34 4.45 13.53 -2.44
N GLN A 35 4.15 14.63 -3.13
CA GLN A 35 4.51 14.89 -4.54
C GLN A 35 4.03 13.82 -5.55
N LEU A 36 3.22 12.87 -5.08
CA LEU A 36 2.50 11.86 -5.86
C LEU A 36 1.01 12.08 -5.60
N PRO A 37 0.36 12.98 -6.35
CA PRO A 37 -1.04 13.31 -6.14
C PRO A 37 -1.90 12.13 -6.62
N TYR A 38 -2.28 11.19 -5.77
CA TYR A 38 -3.05 10.00 -6.16
C TYR A 38 -4.45 10.35 -6.67
N PHE A 39 -5.05 11.41 -6.13
CA PHE A 39 -6.37 11.89 -6.51
C PHE A 39 -6.27 13.30 -7.09
N SER A 40 -7.07 13.57 -8.11
CA SER A 40 -7.04 14.84 -8.86
C SER A 40 -7.90 15.92 -8.22
N LYS A 41 -8.58 15.60 -7.12
CA LYS A 41 -9.43 16.48 -6.32
C LYS A 41 -9.38 16.02 -4.87
N GLU A 42 -9.68 16.92 -3.95
CA GLU A 42 -9.78 16.59 -2.53
C GLU A 42 -10.83 15.49 -2.30
N LEU A 43 -10.49 14.55 -1.43
CA LEU A 43 -11.36 13.48 -0.98
C LEU A 43 -12.31 13.97 0.11
N GLY A 44 -11.89 14.94 0.93
CA GLY A 44 -12.65 15.53 2.01
C GLY A 44 -12.43 14.87 3.37
N ASP A 45 -13.24 15.29 4.34
CA ASP A 45 -13.21 14.75 5.69
C ASP A 45 -13.80 13.33 5.78
N SER A 46 -13.80 12.75 6.98
CA SER A 46 -14.32 11.40 7.23
C SER A 46 -15.83 11.24 7.01
N THR A 47 -16.58 12.33 6.80
CA THR A 47 -18.03 12.30 6.53
C THR A 47 -18.35 12.24 5.04
N THR A 48 -17.37 12.57 4.20
CA THR A 48 -17.46 12.36 2.75
C THR A 48 -17.12 10.91 2.38
N ALA A 49 -17.72 10.39 1.29
CA ALA A 49 -17.46 9.01 0.87
C ALA A 49 -15.97 8.75 0.54
N GLY A 50 -15.30 9.72 -0.11
CA GLY A 50 -13.89 9.62 -0.45
C GLY A 50 -12.99 9.66 0.78
N GLY A 51 -13.20 10.65 1.66
CA GLY A 51 -12.43 10.80 2.89
C GLY A 51 -12.68 9.69 3.91
N PHE A 52 -13.88 9.10 3.95
CA PHE A 52 -14.16 7.89 4.75
C PHE A 52 -13.38 6.68 4.20
N PHE A 53 -13.47 6.43 2.89
CA PHE A 53 -12.81 5.29 2.26
C PHE A 53 -11.29 5.32 2.45
N ALA A 54 -10.65 6.47 2.24
CA ALA A 54 -9.21 6.62 2.45
C ALA A 54 -8.80 6.29 3.88
N ARG A 55 -9.58 6.73 4.88
CA ARG A 55 -9.29 6.45 6.29
C ARG A 55 -9.45 4.97 6.64
N MET A 56 -10.45 4.29 6.06
CA MET A 56 -10.59 2.85 6.20
C MET A 56 -9.42 2.07 5.58
N VAL A 57 -8.92 2.51 4.42
CA VAL A 57 -7.69 1.95 3.82
C VAL A 57 -6.49 2.18 4.74
N GLY A 58 -6.35 3.39 5.28
CA GLY A 58 -5.31 3.72 6.26
C GLY A 58 -5.37 2.84 7.51
N LEU A 59 -6.57 2.60 8.05
CA LEU A 59 -6.79 1.69 9.17
C LEU A 59 -6.39 0.24 8.84
N GLY A 60 -6.72 -0.24 7.64
CA GLY A 60 -6.29 -1.57 7.19
C GLY A 60 -4.76 -1.71 7.17
N PHE A 61 -4.06 -0.72 6.62
CA PHE A 61 -2.60 -0.69 6.65
C PHE A 61 -2.04 -0.51 8.06
N LEU A 62 -2.71 0.24 8.92
CA LEU A 62 -2.32 0.39 10.31
C LEU A 62 -2.40 -0.93 11.06
N THR A 63 -3.45 -1.71 10.86
CA THR A 63 -3.58 -3.07 11.41
C THR A 63 -2.44 -3.97 10.94
N MET A 64 -2.13 -3.95 9.64
CA MET A 64 -1.00 -4.70 9.07
C MET A 64 0.34 -4.29 9.72
N PHE A 65 0.61 -2.98 9.77
CA PHE A 65 1.82 -2.41 10.34
C PHE A 65 1.98 -2.75 11.83
N LEU A 66 0.92 -2.62 12.63
CA LEU A 66 0.94 -2.98 14.05
C LEU A 66 1.08 -4.48 14.25
N GLY A 67 0.49 -5.29 13.36
CA GLY A 67 0.70 -6.73 13.31
C GLY A 67 2.19 -7.08 13.30
N LYS A 68 2.94 -6.48 12.37
CA LYS A 68 4.40 -6.69 12.27
C LYS A 68 5.18 -6.07 13.41
N THR A 69 4.88 -4.83 13.78
CA THR A 69 5.75 -4.06 14.69
C THR A 69 5.45 -4.24 16.18
N ARG A 70 4.24 -4.68 16.54
CA ARG A 70 3.77 -4.74 17.93
C ARG A 70 3.16 -6.07 18.33
N PHE A 71 2.55 -6.81 17.40
CA PHE A 71 1.80 -8.03 17.72
C PHE A 71 2.47 -9.34 17.29
N GLY A 72 3.75 -9.28 16.90
CA GLY A 72 4.57 -10.48 16.71
C GLY A 72 4.28 -11.28 15.44
N VAL A 73 3.68 -10.68 14.41
CA VAL A 73 3.55 -11.33 13.09
C VAL A 73 4.95 -11.67 12.56
N SER A 74 5.14 -12.94 12.20
CA SER A 74 6.41 -13.46 11.68
C SER A 74 6.80 -12.77 10.36
N ASP A 75 8.09 -12.77 10.02
CA ASP A 75 8.54 -12.27 8.72
C ASP A 75 7.86 -13.00 7.56
N ASP A 76 7.65 -14.32 7.67
CA ASP A 76 7.01 -15.11 6.63
C ASP A 76 5.56 -14.65 6.39
N ALA A 77 4.74 -14.57 7.44
CA ALA A 77 3.36 -14.13 7.35
C ALA A 77 3.25 -12.65 6.90
N TRP A 78 4.16 -11.79 7.36
CA TRP A 78 4.25 -10.40 6.93
C TRP A 78 4.54 -10.29 5.43
N MET A 79 5.56 -11.01 4.94
CA MET A 79 5.93 -11.01 3.53
C MET A 79 4.81 -11.56 2.66
N LYS A 80 4.16 -12.66 3.06
CA LYS A 80 2.97 -13.20 2.37
C LYS A 80 1.85 -12.17 2.28
N THR A 81 1.56 -11.46 3.38
CA THR A 81 0.51 -10.43 3.43
C THR A 81 0.83 -9.26 2.49
N THR A 82 2.06 -8.76 2.51
CA THR A 82 2.47 -7.62 1.65
C THR A 82 2.48 -8.00 0.16
N VAL A 83 2.99 -9.19 -0.19
CA VAL A 83 2.94 -9.70 -1.57
C VAL A 83 1.50 -9.88 -2.02
N THR A 84 0.63 -10.45 -1.17
CA THR A 84 -0.79 -10.62 -1.46
C THR A 84 -1.46 -9.26 -1.70
N PHE A 85 -1.12 -8.24 -0.92
CA PHE A 85 -1.61 -6.89 -1.18
C PHE A 85 -1.16 -6.38 -2.55
N HIS A 86 0.12 -6.45 -2.89
CA HIS A 86 0.63 -5.93 -4.16
C HIS A 86 -0.01 -6.62 -5.38
N VAL A 87 -0.18 -7.94 -5.31
CA VAL A 87 -0.83 -8.73 -6.36
C VAL A 87 -2.34 -8.44 -6.40
N GLY A 88 -3.02 -8.53 -5.26
CA GLY A 88 -4.47 -8.40 -5.17
C GLY A 88 -4.99 -6.99 -5.46
N SER A 89 -4.21 -5.96 -5.14
CA SER A 89 -4.57 -4.56 -5.43
C SER A 89 -4.28 -4.14 -6.87
N LEU A 90 -3.47 -4.90 -7.62
CA LEU A 90 -3.03 -4.52 -8.96
C LEU A 90 -4.20 -4.29 -9.93
N TRP A 91 -5.22 -5.16 -9.88
CA TRP A 91 -6.43 -4.99 -10.70
C TRP A 91 -7.17 -3.69 -10.40
N TRP A 92 -7.33 -3.38 -9.11
CA TRP A 92 -8.01 -2.15 -8.68
C TRP A 92 -7.20 -0.92 -9.09
N PHE A 93 -5.88 -0.94 -8.89
CA PHE A 93 -5.00 0.17 -9.27
C PHE A 93 -4.98 0.38 -10.78
N TYR A 94 -5.02 -0.69 -11.56
CA TYR A 94 -5.15 -0.60 -13.01
C TYR A 94 -6.43 0.14 -13.41
N LYS A 95 -7.57 -0.14 -12.77
CA LYS A 95 -8.82 0.60 -13.05
C LYS A 95 -8.70 2.09 -12.75
N LEU A 96 -7.94 2.46 -11.72
CA LEU A 96 -7.70 3.87 -11.35
C LEU A 96 -6.84 4.62 -12.38
N THR A 97 -6.05 3.91 -13.20
CA THR A 97 -5.31 4.55 -14.31
C THR A 97 -6.23 5.16 -15.38
N THR A 98 -7.47 4.65 -15.48
CA THR A 98 -8.46 5.07 -16.49
C THR A 98 -9.66 5.82 -15.92
N ALA A 99 -9.78 5.91 -14.59
CA ALA A 99 -10.95 6.47 -13.93
C ALA A 99 -10.84 8.00 -13.75
N ALA A 100 -11.96 8.70 -13.94
CA ALA A 100 -12.04 10.13 -13.67
C ALA A 100 -11.89 10.44 -12.17
N GLY A 101 -11.27 11.58 -11.83
CA GLY A 101 -11.02 11.98 -10.44
C GLY A 101 -9.72 11.44 -9.84
N TRP A 102 -8.96 10.67 -10.61
CA TRP A 102 -7.69 10.06 -10.21
C TRP A 102 -6.56 10.55 -11.11
N THR A 103 -5.34 10.60 -10.58
CA THR A 103 -4.18 11.02 -11.36
C THR A 103 -3.58 9.83 -12.07
N THR A 104 -3.88 9.69 -13.36
CA THR A 104 -3.51 8.53 -14.20
C THR A 104 -2.05 8.12 -14.05
N TRP A 105 -1.10 9.04 -14.20
CA TRP A 105 0.33 8.68 -14.21
C TRP A 105 0.83 8.16 -12.86
N VAL A 106 0.27 8.66 -11.74
CA VAL A 106 0.61 8.18 -10.39
C VAL A 106 0.11 6.75 -10.21
N TRP A 107 -1.09 6.43 -10.69
CA TRP A 107 -1.61 5.05 -10.63
C TRP A 107 -0.88 4.10 -11.57
N GLN A 108 -0.39 4.58 -12.72
CA GLN A 108 0.48 3.78 -13.59
C GLN A 108 1.81 3.46 -12.90
N LEU A 109 2.42 4.45 -12.23
CA LEU A 109 3.59 4.24 -11.40
C LEU A 109 3.30 3.26 -10.26
N GLN A 110 2.16 3.38 -9.59
CA GLN A 110 1.77 2.46 -8.52
C GLN A 110 1.58 1.02 -9.03
N CYS A 111 1.01 0.83 -10.22
CA CYS A 111 0.92 -0.50 -10.83
C CYS A 111 2.32 -1.09 -11.09
N LEU A 112 3.24 -0.30 -11.63
CA LEU A 112 4.63 -0.72 -11.84
C LEU A 112 5.29 -1.11 -10.52
N LEU A 113 5.17 -0.27 -9.49
CA LEU A 113 5.74 -0.53 -8.16
C LEU A 113 5.15 -1.79 -7.52
N ASN A 114 3.84 -2.03 -7.64
CA ASN A 114 3.21 -3.25 -7.16
C ASN A 114 3.81 -4.51 -7.82
N VAL A 115 4.05 -4.49 -9.14
CA VAL A 115 4.68 -5.63 -9.83
C VAL A 115 6.11 -5.84 -9.34
N VAL A 116 6.89 -4.75 -9.22
CA VAL A 116 8.28 -4.82 -8.73
C VAL A 116 8.35 -5.34 -7.29
N PHE A 117 7.50 -4.82 -6.40
CA PHE A 117 7.47 -5.25 -5.00
C PHE A 117 6.95 -6.68 -4.83
N ALA A 118 5.95 -7.10 -5.61
CA ALA A 118 5.52 -8.50 -5.62
C ALA A 118 6.65 -9.42 -6.07
N ALA A 119 7.36 -9.08 -7.16
CA ALA A 119 8.50 -9.86 -7.63
C ALA A 119 9.64 -9.92 -6.60
N TRP A 120 9.98 -8.80 -5.97
CA TRP A 120 11.00 -8.74 -4.93
C TRP A 120 10.61 -9.56 -3.69
N GLY A 121 9.35 -9.51 -3.27
CA GLY A 121 8.83 -10.31 -2.16
C GLY A 121 8.91 -11.81 -2.46
N VAL A 122 8.44 -12.24 -3.64
CA VAL A 122 8.56 -13.63 -4.10
C VAL A 122 10.01 -14.11 -4.12
N GLN A 123 10.93 -13.30 -4.65
CA GLN A 123 12.35 -13.61 -4.67
C GLN A 123 12.92 -13.73 -3.24
N SER A 124 12.57 -12.79 -2.35
CA SER A 124 13.06 -12.75 -0.97
C SER A 124 12.58 -13.95 -0.14
N MET A 125 11.39 -14.48 -0.46
CA MET A 125 10.88 -15.72 0.15
C MET A 125 11.55 -16.98 -0.39
N GLY A 126 12.31 -16.90 -1.49
CA GLY A 126 12.94 -18.04 -2.14
C GLY A 126 12.07 -18.72 -3.21
N GLY A 127 11.11 -18.00 -3.80
CA GLY A 127 10.31 -18.43 -4.94
C GLY A 127 8.82 -18.62 -4.63
N LEU A 128 8.04 -18.81 -5.71
CA LEU A 128 6.57 -18.96 -5.65
C LEU A 128 6.13 -20.16 -4.80
N ASP A 129 6.88 -21.28 -4.86
CA ASP A 129 6.54 -22.48 -4.11
C ASP A 129 6.52 -22.25 -2.60
N LYS A 130 7.34 -21.32 -2.10
CA LYS A 130 7.35 -20.96 -0.68
C LYS A 130 6.24 -19.96 -0.34
N LEU A 131 5.91 -19.05 -1.25
CA LEU A 131 4.78 -18.13 -1.09
C LEU A 131 3.45 -18.89 -0.92
N LEU A 132 3.26 -19.96 -1.70
CA LEU A 132 2.00 -20.71 -1.76
C LEU A 132 1.86 -21.79 -0.68
N LYS A 133 2.90 -22.04 0.12
CA LYS A 133 2.81 -22.98 1.25
C LYS A 133 2.00 -22.37 2.39
N GLN A 134 1.02 -23.12 2.88
CA GLN A 134 0.32 -22.82 4.12
C GLN A 134 1.31 -22.85 5.30
N ASP A 135 1.13 -21.92 6.23
CA ASP A 135 1.92 -21.82 7.47
C ASP A 135 1.75 -23.08 8.34
#